data_AF-A0A9E2CHB9-F1
#
_entry.id   AF-A0A9E2CHB9-F1
#
_cell.length_a   1.000
_cell.length_b   1.000
_cell.length_c   1.000
_cell.angle_alpha   90.00
_cell.angle_beta   90.00
_cell.angle_gamma   90.00
#
_symmetry.space_group_name_H-M   'P 1'
#
loop_
_entity.id
_entity.type
_entity.pdbx_description
1 polymer ?
#
loop_
_entity_poly.entity_id
_entity_poly.type
_entity_poly.pdbx_seq_one_letter_code
_entity_poly.pdbx_strand_id
1 'polypeptide(L)'
;MIIETSRFGHLEVDEKRLITFDEGILGFPDQHRYALIQTGEGSGFYWLQAVDEADLAFVVCDPRLFVADYRVPVKAEDLATIELDDADK
;
A
#
# COMPACT_ATOMS: atom_id res chain seq x y z
N MET A 1 16.53 3.26 1.69
CA MET A 1 17.07 2.07 1.00
C MET A 1 16.84 2.11 -0.51
N ILE A 2 17.59 1.30 -1.27
CA ILE A 2 17.33 1.03 -2.69
C ILE A 2 16.64 -0.32 -2.80
N ILE A 3 15.55 -0.41 -3.56
CA ILE A 3 14.84 -1.66 -3.88
C ILE A 3 14.90 -1.96 -5.37
N GLU A 4 14.85 -3.24 -5.72
CA GLU A 4 14.71 -3.69 -7.10
C GLU A 4 13.24 -3.87 -7.44
N THR A 5 12.83 -3.38 -8.62
CA THR A 5 11.47 -3.52 -9.11
C THR A 5 11.49 -3.94 -10.57
N SER A 6 10.58 -4.83 -10.94
CA SER A 6 10.41 -5.30 -12.33
C SER A 6 9.98 -4.20 -13.30
N ARG A 7 9.28 -3.16 -12.82
CA ARG A 7 8.64 -2.13 -13.64
C ARG A 7 9.42 -0.83 -13.73
N PHE A 8 10.19 -0.49 -12.68
CA PHE A 8 10.87 0.81 -12.57
C PHE A 8 12.38 0.65 -12.36
N GLY A 9 12.90 -0.58 -12.36
CA GLY A 9 14.29 -0.85 -12.03
C GLY A 9 14.57 -0.53 -10.57
N HIS A 10 15.70 0.11 -10.30
CA HIS A 10 16.09 0.49 -8.95
C HIS A 10 15.37 1.77 -8.50
N LEU A 11 14.70 1.70 -7.35
CA LEU A 11 14.05 2.84 -6.72
C LEU A 11 14.65 3.14 -5.36
N GLU A 12 14.92 4.41 -5.10
CA GLU A 12 15.27 4.89 -3.77
C GLU A 12 14.00 5.19 -2.99
N VAL A 13 13.87 4.56 -1.81
CA VAL A 13 12.71 4.66 -0.93
C VAL A 13 13.15 5.02 0.48
N ASP A 14 12.42 5.96 1.09
CA ASP A 14 12.57 6.29 2.50
C ASP A 14 11.99 5.16 3.36
N GLU A 15 12.83 4.52 4.15
CA GLU A 15 12.45 3.42 5.05
C GLU A 15 11.37 3.83 6.04
N LYS A 16 11.33 5.12 6.41
CA LYS A 16 10.31 5.65 7.33
C LYS A 16 8.93 5.75 6.71
N ARG A 17 8.82 5.60 5.39
CA ARG A 17 7.55 5.66 4.63
C ARG A 17 7.09 4.28 4.16
N LEU A 18 7.79 3.22 4.55
CA LEU A 18 7.35 1.86 4.25
C LEU A 18 6.09 1.53 5.06
N ILE A 19 5.16 0.88 4.39
CA ILE A 19 3.95 0.33 4.99
C ILE A 19 4.26 -1.12 5.35
N THR A 20 4.01 -1.49 6.60
CA THR A 20 4.21 -2.85 7.10
C THR A 20 2.85 -3.52 7.32
N PHE A 21 2.66 -4.67 6.70
CA PHE A 21 1.53 -5.57 6.91
C PHE A 21 2.04 -6.75 7.75
N ASP A 22 1.73 -6.75 9.04
CA ASP A 22 2.27 -7.74 9.99
C ASP A 22 1.93 -9.18 9.61
N GLU A 23 0.73 -9.41 9.07
CA GLU A 23 0.27 -10.71 8.56
C GLU A 23 0.49 -10.90 7.05
N GLY A 24 1.12 -9.92 6.40
CA GLY A 24 1.21 -9.83 4.95
C GLY A 24 -0.15 -9.52 4.31
N ILE A 25 -0.25 -9.78 3.00
CA ILE A 25 -1.50 -9.62 2.24
C ILE A 25 -2.07 -11.01 1.95
N LEU A 26 -3.40 -11.16 1.89
CA LEU A 26 -4.05 -12.42 1.51
C LEU A 26 -3.48 -12.96 0.19
N GLY A 27 -2.95 -14.18 0.22
CA GLY A 27 -2.25 -14.82 -0.91
C GLY A 27 -0.75 -14.56 -0.97
N PHE A 28 -0.23 -13.66 -0.15
CA PHE A 28 1.18 -13.27 -0.02
C PHE A 28 1.58 -13.12 1.46
N PRO A 29 1.46 -14.18 2.29
CA PRO A 29 1.68 -14.10 3.73
C PRO A 29 3.13 -13.80 4.13
N ASP A 30 4.10 -14.13 3.26
CA ASP A 30 5.53 -13.90 3.52
C ASP A 30 5.99 -12.48 3.10
N GLN A 31 5.10 -11.68 2.52
CA GLN A 31 5.40 -10.36 1.99
C GLN A 31 4.81 -9.29 2.91
N HIS A 32 5.68 -8.64 3.69
CA HIS A 32 5.25 -7.76 4.78
C HIS A 32 5.46 -6.28 4.49
N ARG A 33 6.46 -5.92 3.68
CA ARG A 33 6.91 -4.53 3.52
C ARG A 33 6.60 -4.03 2.14
N TYR A 34 5.93 -2.89 2.07
CA TYR A 34 5.50 -2.29 0.82
C TYR A 34 5.83 -0.80 0.77
N ALA A 35 6.15 -0.32 -0.43
CA ALA A 35 6.29 1.08 -0.74
C ALA A 35 5.12 1.54 -1.64
N LEU A 36 4.52 2.68 -1.30
CA LEU A 36 3.51 3.31 -2.14
C LEU A 36 4.19 4.30 -3.11
N ILE A 37 4.19 3.96 -4.39
CA ILE A 37 4.90 4.69 -5.44
C ILE A 37 3.88 5.41 -6.34
N GLN A 38 4.08 6.71 -6.52
CA GLN A 38 3.32 7.52 -7.48
C GLN A 38 4.15 7.71 -8.75
N THR A 39 3.60 7.31 -9.90
CA THR A 39 4.34 7.35 -11.18
C THR A 39 4.04 8.58 -12.04
N GLY A 40 3.16 9.47 -11.59
CA GLY A 40 2.84 10.71 -12.31
C GLY A 40 2.06 11.71 -11.48
N GLU A 41 2.36 13.01 -11.66
CA GLU A 41 1.58 14.10 -11.06
C GLU A 41 0.13 14.03 -11.54
N GLY A 42 -0.82 14.07 -10.60
CA GLY A 42 -2.25 13.98 -10.90
C GLY A 42 -2.76 12.59 -11.26
N SER A 43 -1.93 11.54 -11.19
CA SER A 43 -2.40 10.16 -11.32
C SER A 43 -3.33 9.79 -10.17
N GLY A 44 -4.52 9.27 -10.49
CA GLY A 44 -5.43 8.64 -9.51
C GLY A 44 -4.99 7.24 -9.08
N PHE A 45 -3.90 6.72 -9.65
CA PHE A 45 -3.35 5.40 -9.36
C PHE A 45 -1.96 5.47 -8.76
N TYR A 46 -1.67 4.50 -7.90
CA TYR A 46 -0.40 4.25 -7.24
C TYR A 46 0.00 2.79 -7.43
N TRP A 47 1.29 2.50 -7.25
CA TRP A 47 1.80 1.15 -7.13
C TRP A 47 2.14 0.86 -5.67
N LEU A 48 1.51 -0.16 -5.11
CA LEU A 48 1.90 -0.75 -3.83
C LEU A 48 2.90 -1.86 -4.13
N GLN A 49 4.19 -1.52 -4.13
CA GLN A 49 5.30 -2.39 -4.51
C GLN A 49 5.85 -3.14 -3.29
N ALA A 50 5.98 -4.47 -3.37
CA ALA A 50 6.66 -5.25 -2.35
C ALA A 50 8.16 -4.90 -2.33
N VAL A 51 8.72 -4.72 -1.14
CA VAL A 51 10.14 -4.41 -0.95
C VAL A 51 11.01 -5.64 -1.19
N ASP A 52 10.49 -6.82 -0.83
CA ASP A 52 11.22 -8.09 -0.79
C ASP A 52 10.92 -9.01 -1.99
N GLU A 53 10.05 -8.59 -2.91
CA GLU A 53 9.68 -9.31 -4.12
C GLU A 53 9.48 -8.34 -5.31
N ALA A 54 10.48 -8.29 -6.19
CA ALA A 54 10.57 -7.29 -7.26
C ALA A 54 9.44 -7.40 -8.31
N ASP A 55 8.89 -8.60 -8.50
CA ASP A 55 7.83 -8.86 -9.47
C ASP A 55 6.43 -8.54 -8.91
N LEU A 56 6.30 -8.42 -7.58
CA LEU A 56 5.04 -8.21 -6.88
C LEU A 56 4.76 -6.73 -6.64
N ALA A 57 3.76 -6.22 -7.35
CA ALA A 57 3.19 -4.90 -7.09
C ALA A 57 1.70 -4.87 -7.43
N PHE A 58 0.93 -4.13 -6.65
CA PHE A 58 -0.49 -3.92 -6.88
C PHE A 58 -0.75 -2.51 -7.38
N VAL A 59 -1.61 -2.37 -8.40
CA VAL A 59 -2.16 -1.06 -8.75
C VAL A 59 -3.28 -0.75 -7.76
N VAL A 60 -3.16 0.36 -7.04
CA VAL A 60 -4.14 0.82 -6.05
C VAL A 60 -4.59 2.25 -6.39
N CYS A 61 -5.76 2.63 -5.89
CA CYS A 61 -6.30 3.97 -6.06
C CYS A 61 -7.15 4.34 -4.85
N ASP A 62 -7.44 5.64 -4.69
CA ASP A 62 -8.53 6.05 -3.82
C ASP A 62 -9.86 5.68 -4.48
N PRO A 63 -10.65 4.76 -3.90
CA PRO A 63 -11.93 4.34 -4.48
C PRO A 63 -12.94 5.48 -4.61
N ARG A 64 -12.83 6.53 -3.78
CA ARG A 64 -13.75 7.69 -3.80
C ARG A 64 -13.62 8.51 -5.08
N LEU A 65 -12.51 8.37 -5.82
CA LEU A 65 -12.34 8.97 -7.15
C LEU A 65 -13.30 8.37 -8.20
N PHE A 66 -13.78 7.14 -7.98
CA PHE A 66 -14.64 6.41 -8.92
C PHE A 66 -16.04 6.13 -8.35
N VAL A 67 -16.14 5.97 -7.02
CA VAL A 67 -17.38 5.69 -6.29
C VAL A 67 -17.45 6.66 -5.11
N ALA A 68 -18.09 7.82 -5.32
CA ALA A 68 -18.02 8.97 -4.42
C ALA A 68 -18.48 8.69 -2.98
N ASP A 69 -19.41 7.75 -2.80
CA ASP A 69 -19.98 7.34 -1.51
C ASP A 69 -19.35 6.07 -0.93
N TYR A 70 -18.21 5.61 -1.50
CA TYR A 70 -17.52 4.43 -1.00
C TYR A 70 -17.09 4.59 0.46
N ARG A 71 -17.55 3.65 1.29
CA ARG A 71 -17.19 3.52 2.71
C ARG A 71 -16.72 2.11 2.97
N VAL A 72 -15.60 1.98 3.67
CA VAL A 72 -15.10 0.67 4.12
C VAL A 72 -15.83 0.31 5.41
N PRO A 73 -16.56 -0.82 5.46
CA PRO A 73 -17.07 -1.34 6.72
C PRO A 73 -15.92 -1.99 7.49
N VAL A 74 -15.32 -1.24 8.42
CA VAL A 74 -14.22 -1.73 9.28
C VAL A 74 -14.74 -1.92 10.69
N LYS A 75 -14.36 -3.03 11.34
CA LYS A 75 -14.72 -3.24 12.75
C LYS A 75 -13.74 -2.50 13.65
N ALA A 76 -14.19 -2.18 14.86
CA ALA A 76 -13.33 -1.53 15.87
C ALA A 76 -12.09 -2.37 16.23
N GLU A 77 -12.22 -3.71 16.19
CA GLU A 77 -11.08 -4.62 16.43
C GLU A 77 -9.98 -4.45 15.37
N ASP A 78 -10.35 -4.29 14.10
CA ASP A 78 -9.39 -4.11 13.00
C ASP A 78 -8.78 -2.71 12.99
N LEU A 79 -9.52 -1.66 13.40
CA LEU A 79 -8.97 -0.31 13.53
C LEU A 79 -7.92 -0.23 14.64
N ALA A 80 -8.15 -0.94 15.75
CA ALA A 80 -7.23 -0.97 16.87
C ALA A 80 -5.87 -1.59 16.50
N THR A 81 -5.81 -2.53 15.54
CA THR A 81 -4.55 -3.14 15.11
C THR A 81 -3.64 -2.15 14.36
N ILE A 82 -4.20 -1.06 13.83
CA ILE A 82 -3.47 -0.01 13.14
C ILE A 82 -3.49 1.32 13.92
N GLU A 83 -3.80 1.26 15.21
CA GLU A 83 -3.81 2.40 16.14
C GLU A 83 -4.76 3.54 15.72
N LEU A 84 -5.89 3.20 15.09
CA LEU A 84 -6.94 4.15 14.71
C LEU A 84 -8.21 3.94 15.52
N ASP A 85 -8.92 5.05 15.77
CA ASP A 85 -10.24 5.05 16.44
C ASP A 85 -11.41 5.16 15.45
N ASP A 86 -11.14 5.64 14.22
CA ASP A 86 -12.16 5.95 13.20
C ASP A 86 -11.58 5.77 11.79
N ALA A 87 -12.38 5.26 10.86
CA ALA A 87 -12.00 4.98 9.47
C ALA A 87 -12.12 6.20 8.53
N ASP A 88 -12.78 7.27 8.96
CA ASP A 88 -12.94 8.53 8.22
C ASP A 88 -11.86 9.58 8.57
N LYS A 89 -10.91 9.25 9.46
CA LYS A 89 -9.76 10.11 9.83
C LYS A 89 -8.57 10.00 8.89
#